data_AF-Q38HX0-F1
#
_entry.id   AF-Q38HX0-F1
#
_cell.length_a   1.000
_cell.length_b   1.000
_cell.length_c   1.000
_cell.angle_alpha   90.00
_cell.angle_beta   90.00
_cell.angle_gamma   90.00
#
_symmetry.space_group_name_H-M   'P 1'
#
loop_
_entity.id
_entity.type
_entity.pdbx_description
1 polymer ?
#
loop_
_entity_poly.entity_id
_entity_poly.type
_entity_poly.pdbx_seq_one_letter_code
_entity_poly.pdbx_strand_id
1 'polypeptide(L)'
;RNELIARYIKLRTGKTRTRKQVSSHIQVLARRKLREIQAKLKVQFWQPGLQPGTSQDVKPFPQPAYTGKPATAVSSGDMVQPAPPPPWEGRAIASHKLRLVEFTAYMEQHRNQEMYHRHLFVQIGGPAVYGDPLEAVDIRQIYDKFPEKKGGLKELYDKGPQAAFFLVKFWADLNTNIQDETAAFYGVTSQYESNEHIKVITCSTKVCSFGKQVVEKVETEYARFENGRFVYRIRESP
;
A
#
# COMPACT_ATOMS: atom_id res chain seq x y z
N ARG A 1 -16.32 -29.92 -2.26
CA ARG A 1 -15.84 -29.25 -1.02
C ARG A 1 -16.70 -29.55 0.22
N ASN A 2 -17.96 -29.11 0.31
CA ASN A 2 -18.74 -29.21 1.57
C ASN A 2 -19.09 -30.67 1.97
N GLU A 3 -19.17 -31.57 1.01
CA GLU A 3 -19.35 -33.01 1.26
C GLU A 3 -18.12 -33.66 1.90
N LEU A 4 -16.91 -33.22 1.50
CA LEU A 4 -15.66 -33.68 2.10
C LEU A 4 -15.55 -33.21 3.55
N ILE A 5 -15.94 -31.96 3.83
CA ILE A 5 -15.99 -31.42 5.19
C ILE A 5 -16.98 -32.21 6.06
N ALA A 6 -18.17 -32.50 5.53
CA ALA A 6 -19.16 -33.34 6.20
C ALA A 6 -18.61 -34.75 6.53
N ARG A 7 -17.94 -35.40 5.57
CA ARG A 7 -17.28 -36.71 5.78
C ARG A 7 -16.17 -36.61 6.84
N TYR A 8 -15.36 -35.56 6.81
CA TYR A 8 -14.29 -35.34 7.77
C TYR A 8 -14.83 -35.14 9.20
N ILE A 9 -15.92 -34.38 9.37
CA ILE A 9 -16.57 -34.20 10.68
C ILE A 9 -17.07 -35.54 11.22
N LYS A 10 -17.68 -36.38 10.36
CA LYS A 10 -18.11 -37.73 10.75
C LYS A 10 -16.92 -38.59 11.20
N LEU A 11 -15.82 -38.56 10.44
CA LEU A 11 -14.61 -39.33 10.76
C LEU A 11 -13.97 -38.90 12.10
N ARG A 12 -13.92 -37.59 12.38
CA ARG A 12 -13.22 -37.07 13.57
C ARG A 12 -14.07 -37.00 14.83
N THR A 13 -15.38 -36.85 14.70
CA THR A 13 -16.26 -36.57 15.84
C THR A 13 -17.39 -37.58 16.01
N GLY A 14 -17.57 -38.51 15.06
CA GLY A 14 -18.72 -39.41 15.01
C GLY A 14 -20.04 -38.73 14.64
N LYS A 15 -20.09 -37.38 14.59
CA LYS A 15 -21.32 -36.63 14.34
C LYS A 15 -21.58 -36.52 12.83
N THR A 16 -22.74 -37.01 12.40
CA THR A 16 -23.19 -36.84 11.01
C THR A 16 -23.64 -35.39 10.78
N ARG A 17 -23.10 -34.77 9.73
CA ARG A 17 -23.51 -33.46 9.22
C ARG A 17 -23.82 -33.55 7.74
N THR A 18 -24.89 -32.91 7.29
CA THR A 18 -25.25 -32.88 5.87
C THR A 18 -24.48 -31.78 5.16
N ARG A 19 -24.34 -31.89 3.83
CA ARG A 19 -23.79 -30.82 2.98
C ARG A 19 -24.49 -29.48 3.24
N LYS A 20 -25.82 -29.48 3.39
CA LYS A 20 -26.62 -28.28 3.65
C LYS A 20 -26.31 -27.68 5.03
N GLN A 21 -26.16 -28.50 6.07
CA GLN A 21 -25.77 -28.04 7.41
C GLN A 21 -24.38 -27.41 7.42
N VAL A 22 -23.42 -27.99 6.69
CA VAL A 22 -22.07 -27.42 6.53
C VAL A 22 -22.13 -26.08 5.79
N SER A 23 -22.87 -26.00 4.68
CA SER A 23 -23.06 -24.73 3.94
C SER A 23 -23.67 -23.64 4.82
N SER A 24 -24.74 -23.96 5.56
CA SER A 24 -25.41 -23.01 6.46
C SER A 24 -24.45 -22.51 7.56
N HIS A 25 -23.69 -23.41 8.17
CA HIS A 25 -22.74 -23.04 9.22
C HIS A 25 -21.63 -22.11 8.70
N ILE A 26 -21.07 -22.40 7.51
CA ILE A 26 -20.08 -21.53 6.86
C ILE A 26 -20.67 -20.13 6.59
N GLN A 27 -21.91 -20.06 6.09
CA GLN A 27 -22.59 -18.77 5.87
C GLN A 27 -22.82 -17.99 7.16
N VAL A 28 -23.18 -18.68 8.25
CA VAL A 28 -23.33 -18.05 9.57
C VAL A 28 -22.00 -17.47 10.06
N LEU A 29 -20.90 -18.22 9.92
CA LEU A 29 -19.57 -17.75 10.28
C LEU A 29 -19.14 -16.53 9.44
N ALA A 30 -19.39 -16.56 8.14
CA ALA A 30 -19.10 -15.44 7.25
C ALA A 30 -19.89 -14.18 7.63
N ARG A 31 -21.21 -14.32 7.88
CA ARG A 31 -22.07 -13.21 8.32
C ARG A 31 -21.67 -12.68 9.69
N ARG A 32 -21.25 -13.55 10.62
CA ARG A 32 -20.76 -13.13 11.93
C ARG A 32 -19.47 -12.31 11.81
N LYS A 33 -18.50 -12.77 11.02
CA LYS A 33 -17.26 -12.03 10.74
C LYS A 33 -17.54 -10.68 10.08
N LEU A 34 -18.48 -10.63 9.13
CA LEU A 34 -18.89 -9.37 8.48
C LEU A 34 -19.49 -8.39 9.50
N ARG A 35 -20.36 -8.86 10.39
CA ARG A 35 -20.93 -8.02 11.47
C ARG A 35 -19.88 -7.54 12.47
N GLU A 36 -18.90 -8.38 12.83
CA GLU A 36 -17.80 -7.96 13.70
C GLU A 36 -16.93 -6.89 13.05
N ILE A 37 -16.67 -6.99 11.73
CA ILE A 37 -15.96 -5.95 10.95
C ILE A 37 -16.77 -4.65 10.91
N GLN A 38 -18.07 -4.74 10.59
CA GLN A 38 -18.96 -3.56 10.58
C GLN A 38 -19.12 -2.94 11.96
N ALA A 39 -19.15 -3.72 13.04
CA ALA A 39 -19.21 -3.21 14.41
C ALA A 39 -17.92 -2.46 14.78
N LYS A 40 -16.74 -2.97 14.40
CA LYS A 40 -15.46 -2.27 14.60
C LYS A 40 -15.39 -0.96 13.82
N LEU A 41 -15.90 -0.93 12.60
CA LEU A 41 -16.01 0.31 11.80
C LEU A 41 -17.02 1.30 12.42
N LYS A 42 -18.16 0.82 12.94
CA LYS A 42 -19.15 1.68 13.61
C LYS A 42 -18.65 2.23 14.95
N VAL A 43 -17.87 1.45 15.72
CA VAL A 43 -17.26 1.92 16.99
C VAL A 43 -16.20 2.99 16.72
N GLN A 44 -15.44 2.88 15.63
CA GLN A 44 -14.54 3.94 15.17
C GLN A 44 -15.31 5.21 14.77
N PHE A 45 -16.51 5.06 14.20
CA PHE A 45 -17.35 6.18 13.77
C PHE A 45 -18.19 6.83 14.90
N TRP A 46 -18.28 6.19 16.08
CA TRP A 46 -19.09 6.63 17.23
C TRP A 46 -18.26 6.79 18.52
N GLN A 47 -16.99 7.17 18.41
CA GLN A 47 -16.29 7.75 19.57
C GLN A 47 -16.84 9.17 19.82
N PRO A 48 -17.37 9.47 21.03
CA PRO A 48 -17.77 10.82 21.39
C PRO A 48 -16.52 11.64 21.64
N GLY A 49 -16.05 12.37 20.62
CA GLY A 49 -14.85 13.21 20.75
C GLY A 49 -14.60 14.23 19.66
N LEU A 50 -15.17 14.09 18.45
CA LEU A 50 -15.05 15.12 17.42
C LEU A 50 -16.42 15.53 16.92
N GLN A 51 -16.87 16.70 17.37
CA GLN A 51 -18.01 17.39 16.77
C GLN A 51 -17.66 17.85 15.35
N PRO A 52 -18.51 17.59 14.35
CA PRO A 52 -18.56 18.32 13.10
C PRO A 52 -19.68 19.37 13.17
N GLY A 53 -19.33 20.64 12.96
CA GLY A 53 -20.27 21.74 12.84
C GLY A 53 -19.62 23.05 13.30
N THR A 54 -19.78 24.20 12.67
CA THR A 54 -20.62 24.63 11.56
C THR A 54 -20.01 25.96 11.09
N SER A 55 -20.06 26.20 9.77
CA SER A 55 -20.02 27.56 9.18
C SER A 55 -20.83 28.55 10.02
N GLN A 56 -20.26 29.70 10.39
CA GLN A 56 -20.89 31.03 10.25
C GLN A 56 -19.84 32.14 10.19
N ASP A 57 -19.97 32.89 9.10
CA ASP A 57 -19.37 34.16 8.73
C ASP A 57 -19.85 35.29 9.67
N VAL A 58 -18.94 36.03 10.30
CA VAL A 58 -19.20 37.39 10.84
C VAL A 58 -17.92 38.22 10.77
N LYS A 59 -17.84 39.13 9.78
CA LYS A 59 -17.05 40.36 9.88
C LYS A 59 -17.76 41.36 10.79
N PRO A 60 -17.00 42.21 11.51
CA PRO A 60 -17.39 43.62 11.55
C PRO A 60 -16.22 44.59 11.27
N PHE A 61 -16.44 45.35 10.20
CA PHE A 61 -16.07 46.74 9.91
C PHE A 61 -14.61 47.22 9.75
N PRO A 62 -14.38 48.16 8.80
CA PRO A 62 -13.07 48.67 8.41
C PRO A 62 -12.71 49.96 9.19
N GLN A 63 -11.42 50.20 9.41
CA GLN A 63 -10.91 51.53 9.79
C GLN A 63 -10.13 52.16 8.62
N PRO A 64 -10.28 53.49 8.41
CA PRO A 64 -9.70 54.18 7.26
C PRO A 64 -8.25 54.60 7.48
N ALA A 65 -7.62 54.90 6.34
CA ALA A 65 -6.24 55.24 6.11
C ALA A 65 -5.66 56.40 6.93
N TYR A 66 -4.35 56.30 7.21
CA TYR A 66 -3.46 57.46 7.22
C TYR A 66 -2.30 57.23 6.24
N THR A 67 -2.00 58.29 5.49
CA THR A 67 -1.08 58.41 4.36
C THR A 67 0.29 58.94 4.81
N GLY A 68 1.38 58.52 4.16
CA GLY A 68 2.70 59.18 4.26
C GLY A 68 3.87 58.35 3.70
N LYS A 69 4.37 58.72 2.51
CA LYS A 69 5.52 58.16 1.74
C LYS A 69 6.89 58.61 2.31
N PRO A 70 8.09 58.35 1.69
CA PRO A 70 8.58 57.29 0.77
C PRO A 70 9.91 56.59 1.20
N ALA A 71 10.21 55.47 0.54
CA ALA A 71 11.51 54.88 0.15
C ALA A 71 12.76 54.91 1.08
N THR A 72 13.27 53.72 1.42
CA THR A 72 14.68 53.33 1.26
C THR A 72 14.81 51.80 1.17
N ALA A 73 15.46 51.32 0.12
CA ALA A 73 15.90 49.94 -0.04
C ALA A 73 17.03 49.62 0.94
N VAL A 74 17.06 48.41 1.51
CA VAL A 74 18.29 47.66 1.82
C VAL A 74 18.00 46.17 2.00
N SER A 75 18.68 45.39 1.18
CA SER A 75 19.30 44.08 1.47
C SER A 75 18.42 42.87 1.76
N SER A 76 18.20 42.14 0.66
CA SER A 76 18.04 40.70 0.53
C SER A 76 18.75 39.90 1.64
N GLY A 77 17.97 39.33 2.55
CA GLY A 77 18.34 38.13 3.28
C GLY A 77 17.66 36.95 2.60
N ASP A 78 18.37 36.24 1.72
CA ASP A 78 17.95 34.91 1.25
C ASP A 78 18.02 33.94 2.44
N MET A 79 17.03 34.02 3.32
CA MET A 79 16.68 32.87 4.15
C MET A 79 16.00 31.89 3.21
N VAL A 80 16.78 30.95 2.67
CA VAL A 80 16.27 29.76 2.00
C VAL A 80 15.40 29.03 3.03
N GLN A 81 14.10 29.34 3.06
CA GLN A 81 13.15 28.52 3.78
C GLN A 81 13.22 27.14 3.12
N PRO A 82 13.42 26.06 3.90
CA PRO A 82 13.36 24.72 3.33
C PRO A 82 11.99 24.58 2.67
N ALA A 83 12.01 24.16 1.40
CA ALA A 83 10.77 23.93 0.65
C ALA A 83 9.85 23.03 1.49
N PRO A 84 8.54 23.32 1.56
CA PRO A 84 7.62 22.49 2.32
C PRO A 84 7.71 21.04 1.85
N PRO A 85 7.70 20.07 2.78
CA PRO A 85 7.79 18.67 2.43
C PRO A 85 6.66 18.32 1.45
N PRO A 86 6.93 17.50 0.43
CA PRO A 86 5.91 17.16 -0.54
C PRO A 86 4.65 16.59 0.12
N PRO A 87 3.44 16.83 -0.42
CA PRO A 87 2.17 16.47 0.23
C PRO A 87 2.01 14.97 0.49
N TRP A 88 2.78 14.13 -0.22
CA TRP A 88 2.81 12.67 -0.08
C TRP A 88 3.74 12.17 1.03
N GLU A 89 4.62 13.00 1.58
CA GLU A 89 5.54 12.60 2.64
C GLU A 89 4.77 12.26 3.92
N GLY A 90 5.03 11.08 4.49
CA GLY A 90 4.29 10.53 5.64
C GLY A 90 2.87 10.03 5.33
N ARG A 91 2.38 10.21 4.10
CA ARG A 91 1.03 9.79 3.64
C ARG A 91 1.05 8.78 2.49
N ALA A 92 2.23 8.48 1.96
CA ALA A 92 2.45 7.52 0.89
C ALA A 92 3.72 6.73 1.14
N ILE A 93 3.92 5.65 0.37
CA ILE A 93 5.17 4.89 0.37
C ILE A 93 6.24 5.71 -0.37
N ALA A 94 6.83 6.64 0.36
CA ALA A 94 7.76 7.61 -0.18
C ALA A 94 8.82 7.98 0.85
N SER A 95 10.08 7.89 0.42
CA SER A 95 11.19 8.56 1.09
C SER A 95 11.38 9.97 0.51
N HIS A 96 12.36 10.70 1.04
CA HIS A 96 12.80 11.99 0.49
C HIS A 96 13.30 11.91 -0.96
N LYS A 97 13.76 10.73 -1.41
CA LYS A 97 14.37 10.52 -2.74
C LYS A 97 13.47 9.80 -3.71
N LEU A 98 12.79 8.76 -3.25
CA LEU A 98 12.08 7.82 -4.10
C LEU A 98 10.71 7.51 -3.52
N ARG A 99 9.70 7.51 -4.40
CA ARG A 99 8.31 7.19 -4.11
C ARG A 99 7.84 6.01 -4.95
N LEU A 100 7.16 5.06 -4.32
CA LEU A 100 6.39 4.03 -5.01
C LEU A 100 5.06 4.63 -5.46
N VAL A 101 4.76 4.53 -6.76
CA VAL A 101 3.54 5.06 -7.39
C VAL A 101 2.57 3.94 -7.72
N GLU A 102 3.10 2.84 -8.26
CA GLU A 102 2.32 1.66 -8.60
C GLU A 102 3.07 0.40 -8.18
N PHE A 103 2.34 -0.57 -7.62
CA PHE A 103 2.78 -1.94 -7.48
C PHE A 103 1.59 -2.86 -7.71
N THR A 104 1.62 -3.63 -8.79
CA THR A 104 0.52 -4.49 -9.18
C THR A 104 1.05 -5.88 -9.46
N ALA A 105 0.56 -6.89 -8.74
CA ALA A 105 0.82 -8.30 -9.06
C ALA A 105 -0.46 -8.92 -9.62
N TYR A 106 -0.36 -9.56 -10.76
CA TYR A 106 -1.52 -9.96 -11.55
C TYR A 106 -1.26 -11.25 -12.33
N MET A 107 -2.35 -11.82 -12.83
CA MET A 107 -2.32 -12.87 -13.83
C MET A 107 -3.12 -12.42 -15.06
N GLU A 108 -2.62 -12.76 -16.23
CA GLU A 108 -3.25 -12.51 -17.52
C GLU A 108 -3.47 -13.84 -18.23
N GLN A 109 -4.67 -14.03 -18.78
CA GLN A 109 -5.01 -15.19 -19.58
C GLN A 109 -5.66 -14.73 -20.88
N HIS A 110 -5.08 -15.16 -22.00
CA HIS A 110 -5.67 -14.97 -23.32
C HIS A 110 -6.60 -16.15 -23.62
N ARG A 111 -7.91 -15.96 -23.45
CA ARG A 111 -8.93 -16.94 -23.87
C ARG A 111 -9.41 -16.58 -25.27
N ASN A 112 -8.76 -17.13 -26.30
CA ASN A 112 -9.01 -16.87 -27.71
C ASN A 112 -8.83 -15.38 -28.12
N GLN A 113 -8.90 -15.09 -29.43
CA GLN A 113 -8.57 -13.77 -30.01
C GLN A 113 -9.36 -12.57 -29.44
N GLU A 114 -10.42 -12.78 -28.66
CA GLU A 114 -11.33 -11.71 -28.19
C GLU A 114 -11.44 -11.56 -26.66
N MET A 115 -11.01 -12.53 -25.82
CA MET A 115 -11.11 -12.40 -24.37
C MET A 115 -9.75 -12.35 -23.67
N TYR A 116 -9.30 -11.13 -23.40
CA TYR A 116 -8.23 -10.85 -22.46
C TYR A 116 -8.80 -10.80 -21.03
N HIS A 117 -8.36 -11.72 -20.17
CA HIS A 117 -8.71 -11.72 -18.75
C HIS A 117 -7.50 -11.35 -17.91
N ARG A 118 -7.60 -10.24 -17.16
CA ARG A 118 -6.58 -9.84 -16.18
C ARG A 118 -7.18 -9.87 -14.78
N HIS A 119 -6.55 -10.63 -13.90
CA HIS A 119 -6.89 -10.72 -12.49
C HIS A 119 -5.79 -10.07 -11.65
N LEU A 120 -6.16 -9.13 -10.77
CA LEU A 120 -5.22 -8.47 -9.88
C LEU A 120 -5.21 -9.18 -8.53
N PHE A 121 -4.07 -9.75 -8.14
CA PHE A 121 -3.91 -10.34 -6.80
C PHE A 121 -3.76 -9.25 -5.75
N VAL A 122 -2.91 -8.26 -6.04
CA VAL A 122 -2.68 -7.09 -5.20
C VAL A 122 -2.42 -5.87 -6.07
N GLN A 123 -2.83 -4.71 -5.58
CA GLN A 123 -2.60 -3.43 -6.24
C GLN A 123 -2.33 -2.35 -5.19
N ILE A 124 -1.23 -1.63 -5.36
CA ILE A 124 -0.95 -0.33 -4.78
C ILE A 124 -0.96 0.66 -5.93
N GLY A 125 -1.76 1.72 -5.81
CA GLY A 125 -1.93 2.72 -6.85
C GLY A 125 -3.36 3.26 -6.84
N GLY A 126 -3.61 4.31 -7.62
CA GLY A 126 -4.91 4.98 -7.70
C GLY A 126 -4.78 6.51 -7.61
N PRO A 127 -5.90 7.25 -7.74
CA PRO A 127 -5.88 8.70 -7.56
C PRO A 127 -5.32 9.02 -6.18
N ALA A 128 -4.35 9.94 -6.14
CA ALA A 128 -3.62 10.23 -4.93
C ALA A 128 -4.51 10.95 -3.90
N VAL A 129 -5.12 10.17 -3.00
CA VAL A 129 -5.86 10.71 -1.86
C VAL A 129 -4.88 10.78 -0.69
N TYR A 130 -4.21 11.93 -0.56
CA TYR A 130 -3.30 12.21 0.55
C TYR A 130 -4.09 12.60 1.81
N GLY A 131 -4.96 11.68 2.26
CA GLY A 131 -5.79 11.88 3.45
C GLY A 131 -4.97 11.69 4.71
N ASP A 132 -5.04 10.49 5.27
CA ASP A 132 -4.51 10.19 6.59
C ASP A 132 -3.01 9.84 6.57
N PRO A 133 -2.26 10.19 7.63
CA PRO A 133 -0.90 9.70 7.84
C PRO A 133 -0.83 8.17 7.94
N LEU A 134 0.30 7.59 7.57
CA LEU A 134 0.54 6.16 7.73
C LEU A 134 0.70 5.79 9.22
N GLU A 135 0.13 4.65 9.62
CA GLU A 135 0.30 4.09 10.95
C GLU A 135 1.73 3.57 11.16
N ALA A 136 2.29 3.82 12.34
CA ALA A 136 3.60 3.31 12.72
C ALA A 136 3.49 1.88 13.28
N VAL A 137 4.40 1.00 12.84
CA VAL A 137 4.57 -0.36 13.36
C VAL A 137 5.97 -0.51 13.90
N ASP A 138 6.10 -1.02 15.12
CA ASP A 138 7.41 -1.33 15.70
C ASP A 138 8.06 -2.49 14.93
N ILE A 139 9.20 -2.19 14.30
CA ILE A 139 9.95 -3.13 13.47
C ILE A 139 10.36 -4.41 14.21
N ARG A 140 10.51 -4.35 15.54
CA ARG A 140 10.85 -5.52 16.36
C ARG A 140 9.78 -6.62 16.30
N GLN A 141 8.54 -6.26 15.99
CA GLN A 141 7.43 -7.21 15.88
C GLN A 141 7.49 -8.08 14.62
N ILE A 142 8.32 -7.71 13.63
CA ILE A 142 8.39 -8.38 12.33
C ILE A 142 9.75 -9.00 12.02
N TYR A 143 10.77 -8.84 12.89
CA TYR A 143 12.12 -9.36 12.59
C TYR A 143 12.13 -10.85 12.26
N ASP A 144 11.34 -11.67 12.97
CA ASP A 144 11.26 -13.12 12.75
C ASP A 144 10.63 -13.51 11.40
N LYS A 145 10.04 -12.55 10.66
CA LYS A 145 9.44 -12.75 9.34
C LYS A 145 10.39 -12.44 8.19
N PHE A 146 11.53 -11.80 8.45
CA PHE A 146 12.49 -11.37 7.44
C PHE A 146 13.90 -11.93 7.71
N PRO A 147 14.81 -11.93 6.71
CA PRO A 147 16.18 -12.41 6.91
C PRO A 147 16.88 -11.67 8.06
N GLU A 148 17.47 -12.42 8.98
CA GLU A 148 18.18 -11.89 10.17
C GLU A 148 19.70 -11.83 10.00
N LYS A 149 20.24 -12.50 8.98
CA LYS A 149 21.69 -12.55 8.70
C LYS A 149 22.19 -11.25 8.07
N LYS A 150 23.47 -11.23 7.68
CA LYS A 150 24.09 -10.10 6.97
C LYS A 150 23.25 -9.66 5.77
N GLY A 151 22.96 -8.37 5.67
CA GLY A 151 22.04 -7.78 4.69
C GLY A 151 20.56 -8.01 4.99
N GLY A 152 20.24 -8.43 6.21
CA GLY A 152 18.89 -8.66 6.72
C GLY A 152 18.18 -7.39 7.17
N LEU A 153 16.90 -7.51 7.52
CA LEU A 153 16.05 -6.35 7.83
C LEU A 153 16.61 -5.49 8.96
N LYS A 154 17.09 -6.10 10.05
CA LYS A 154 17.65 -5.38 11.19
C LYS A 154 18.88 -4.56 10.80
N GLU A 155 19.85 -5.16 10.11
CA GLU A 155 21.07 -4.46 9.68
C GLU A 155 20.75 -3.31 8.71
N LEU A 156 19.82 -3.53 7.78
CA LEU A 156 19.39 -2.49 6.84
C LEU A 156 18.71 -1.32 7.57
N TYR A 157 17.83 -1.61 8.53
CA TYR A 157 17.13 -0.57 9.29
C TYR A 157 18.07 0.22 10.19
N ASP A 158 19.00 -0.47 10.87
CA ASP A 158 20.01 0.16 11.72
C ASP A 158 20.95 1.06 10.90
N LYS A 159 21.27 0.66 9.66
CA LYS A 159 22.07 1.47 8.72
C LYS A 159 21.29 2.66 8.16
N GLY A 160 19.99 2.50 7.94
CA GLY A 160 19.09 3.56 7.51
C GLY A 160 19.25 4.01 6.05
N PRO A 161 18.51 5.05 5.64
CA PRO A 161 17.66 5.91 6.48
C PRO A 161 16.36 5.22 6.93
N GLN A 162 15.96 5.38 8.20
CA GLN A 162 14.78 4.71 8.77
C GLN A 162 13.46 5.15 8.11
N ALA A 163 13.37 6.40 7.65
CA ALA A 163 12.20 6.92 6.94
C ALA A 163 11.94 6.28 5.56
N ALA A 164 12.84 5.40 5.08
CA ALA A 164 12.65 4.63 3.85
C ALA A 164 12.06 3.22 4.08
N PHE A 165 11.71 2.87 5.31
CA PHE A 165 11.17 1.56 5.65
C PHE A 165 9.66 1.60 5.82
N PHE A 166 8.97 0.72 5.10
CA PHE A 166 7.52 0.61 5.10
C PHE A 166 7.10 -0.84 5.26
N LEU A 167 5.99 -1.07 5.96
CA LEU A 167 5.34 -2.37 6.04
C LEU A 167 3.98 -2.28 5.33
N VAL A 168 3.80 -3.08 4.29
CA VAL A 168 2.52 -3.20 3.59
C VAL A 168 1.88 -4.53 3.96
N LYS A 169 0.63 -4.48 4.41
CA LYS A 169 -0.20 -5.67 4.67
C LYS A 169 -1.24 -5.80 3.57
N PHE A 170 -1.09 -6.81 2.71
CA PHE A 170 -2.06 -7.10 1.68
C PHE A 170 -3.16 -8.05 2.13
N TRP A 171 -4.36 -7.84 1.58
CA TRP A 171 -5.39 -8.86 1.45
C TRP A 171 -5.47 -9.24 -0.02
N ALA A 172 -4.74 -10.28 -0.40
CA ALA A 172 -4.68 -10.70 -1.79
C ALA A 172 -6.03 -11.26 -2.26
N ASP A 173 -6.48 -10.86 -3.45
CA ASP A 173 -7.66 -11.45 -4.08
C ASP A 173 -7.27 -12.75 -4.79
N LEU A 174 -7.73 -13.87 -4.27
CA LEU A 174 -7.52 -15.20 -4.84
C LEU A 174 -8.76 -15.73 -5.57
N ASN A 175 -9.79 -14.90 -5.78
CA ASN A 175 -11.05 -15.29 -6.36
C ASN A 175 -11.00 -15.28 -7.91
N THR A 176 -10.08 -16.05 -8.48
CA THR A 176 -9.93 -16.22 -9.92
C THR A 176 -10.21 -17.67 -10.35
N ASN A 177 -10.77 -17.83 -11.54
CA ASN A 177 -11.12 -19.14 -12.11
C ASN A 177 -10.06 -19.56 -13.12
N ILE A 178 -8.94 -20.07 -12.59
CA ILE A 178 -7.83 -20.59 -13.40
C ILE A 178 -8.21 -22.00 -13.85
N GLN A 179 -8.67 -22.11 -15.09
CA GLN A 179 -9.03 -23.41 -15.68
C GLN A 179 -7.84 -24.06 -16.40
N ASP A 180 -6.87 -23.25 -16.82
CA ASP A 180 -5.68 -23.68 -17.52
C ASP A 180 -4.50 -22.84 -17.01
N GLU A 181 -3.70 -23.42 -16.11
CA GLU A 181 -2.51 -22.78 -15.54
C GLU A 181 -1.40 -22.60 -16.58
N THR A 182 -1.38 -23.41 -17.65
CA THR A 182 -0.30 -23.38 -18.66
C THR A 182 -0.42 -22.25 -19.66
N ALA A 183 -1.61 -21.66 -19.81
CA ALA A 183 -1.88 -20.53 -20.71
C ALA A 183 -1.90 -19.17 -20.00
N ALA A 184 -1.58 -19.11 -18.70
CA ALA A 184 -1.65 -17.90 -17.90
C ALA A 184 -0.26 -17.29 -17.69
N PHE A 185 -0.14 -15.99 -17.96
CA PHE A 185 1.03 -15.19 -17.60
C PHE A 185 0.86 -14.64 -16.19
N TYR A 186 1.87 -14.76 -15.34
CA TYR A 186 1.91 -14.14 -14.03
C TYR A 186 2.97 -13.06 -14.06
N GLY A 187 2.61 -11.86 -13.60
CA GLY A 187 3.49 -10.71 -13.72
C GLY A 187 3.35 -9.74 -12.56
N VAL A 188 4.42 -9.00 -12.34
CA VAL A 188 4.48 -7.85 -11.46
C VAL A 188 4.83 -6.62 -12.29
N THR A 189 4.08 -5.55 -12.11
CA THR A 189 4.42 -4.22 -12.62
C THR A 189 4.62 -3.28 -11.43
N SER A 190 5.69 -2.50 -11.46
CA SER A 190 5.93 -1.46 -10.47
C SER A 190 6.45 -0.18 -11.10
N GLN A 191 6.02 0.96 -10.55
CA GLN A 191 6.45 2.29 -10.97
C GLN A 191 6.94 3.08 -9.77
N TYR A 192 8.08 3.73 -9.94
CA TYR A 192 8.69 4.61 -8.96
C TYR A 192 8.92 5.99 -9.54
N GLU A 193 8.92 7.01 -8.69
CA GLU A 193 9.20 8.39 -9.04
C GLU A 193 10.21 9.02 -8.08
N SER A 194 11.07 9.88 -8.63
CA SER A 194 12.07 10.67 -7.91
C SER A 194 12.04 12.13 -8.38
N ASN A 195 12.30 13.04 -7.44
CA ASN A 195 12.56 14.45 -7.76
C ASN A 195 14.04 14.69 -8.11
N GLU A 196 14.93 13.79 -7.68
CA GLU A 196 16.36 13.83 -7.97
C GLU A 196 16.70 12.98 -9.19
N HIS A 197 17.71 13.38 -9.95
CA HIS A 197 18.22 12.60 -11.08
C HIS A 197 19.07 11.42 -10.59
N ILE A 198 18.40 10.36 -10.16
CA ILE A 198 19.06 9.09 -9.81
C ILE A 198 19.19 8.30 -11.11
N LYS A 199 20.38 8.31 -11.73
CA LYS A 199 20.59 7.72 -13.07
C LYS A 199 20.04 6.29 -13.20
N VAL A 200 20.23 5.49 -12.16
CA VAL A 200 19.86 4.06 -12.12
C VAL A 200 19.39 3.68 -10.73
N ILE A 201 18.34 2.87 -10.65
CA ILE A 201 17.93 2.19 -9.41
C ILE A 201 18.12 0.69 -9.56
N THR A 202 18.40 0.02 -8.44
CA THR A 202 18.42 -1.44 -8.36
C THR A 202 17.36 -1.87 -7.35
N CYS A 203 16.41 -2.68 -7.80
CA CYS A 203 15.34 -3.25 -6.99
C CYS A 203 15.69 -4.70 -6.66
N SER A 204 15.84 -5.03 -5.37
CA SER A 204 16.00 -6.41 -4.88
C SER A 204 14.69 -6.85 -4.23
N THR A 205 14.07 -7.87 -4.82
CA THR A 205 12.82 -8.48 -4.34
C THR A 205 13.14 -9.87 -3.80
N LYS A 206 12.93 -10.07 -2.49
CA LYS A 206 13.24 -11.32 -1.80
C LYS A 206 11.98 -12.01 -1.33
N VAL A 207 11.77 -13.25 -1.78
CA VAL A 207 10.70 -14.11 -1.26
C VAL A 207 11.23 -14.88 -0.07
N CYS A 208 10.52 -14.79 1.06
CA CYS A 208 10.93 -15.39 2.32
C CYS A 208 9.92 -16.43 2.79
N SER A 209 10.41 -17.53 3.35
CA SER A 209 9.61 -18.56 4.04
C SER A 209 10.17 -18.75 5.44
N PHE A 210 9.32 -18.57 6.47
CA PHE A 210 9.71 -18.63 7.89
C PHE A 210 10.98 -17.78 8.20
N GLY A 211 11.01 -16.53 7.72
CA GLY A 211 12.14 -15.61 7.94
C GLY A 211 13.40 -15.88 7.12
N LYS A 212 13.41 -16.92 6.26
CA LYS A 212 14.57 -17.27 5.43
C LYS A 212 14.31 -16.93 3.97
N GLN A 213 15.30 -16.31 3.33
CA GLN A 213 15.28 -16.04 1.88
C GLN A 213 15.25 -17.37 1.11
N VAL A 214 14.31 -17.49 0.17
CA VAL A 214 14.14 -18.65 -0.72
C VAL A 214 14.61 -18.31 -2.13
N VAL A 215 14.18 -17.15 -2.64
CA VAL A 215 14.60 -16.63 -3.95
C VAL A 215 14.75 -15.12 -3.87
N GLU A 216 15.63 -14.58 -4.70
CA GLU A 216 15.84 -13.15 -4.87
C GLU A 216 15.86 -12.83 -6.36
N LYS A 217 15.14 -11.78 -6.74
CA LYS A 217 15.18 -11.19 -8.07
C LYS A 217 15.78 -9.79 -7.94
N VAL A 218 16.79 -9.51 -8.76
CA VAL A 218 17.44 -8.20 -8.79
C VAL A 218 17.22 -7.59 -10.17
N GLU A 219 16.60 -6.42 -10.21
CA GLU A 219 16.25 -5.70 -11.43
C GLU A 219 16.89 -4.31 -11.39
N THR A 220 17.36 -3.84 -12.54
CA THR A 220 18.04 -2.55 -12.65
C THR A 220 17.32 -1.69 -13.68
N GLU A 221 16.86 -0.52 -13.25
CA GLU A 221 16.05 0.39 -14.08
C GLU A 221 16.71 1.76 -14.21
N TYR A 222 16.62 2.32 -15.42
CA TYR A 222 17.14 3.64 -15.73
C TYR A 222 16.06 4.70 -15.65
N ALA A 223 16.46 5.89 -15.20
CA ALA A 223 15.55 7.03 -15.12
C ALA A 223 15.03 7.45 -16.49
N ARG A 224 13.74 7.75 -16.56
CA ARG A 224 13.11 8.48 -17.68
C ARG A 224 12.52 9.78 -17.16
N PHE A 225 12.84 10.89 -17.79
CA PHE A 225 12.28 12.17 -17.38
C PHE A 225 10.91 12.39 -18.02
N GLU A 226 9.86 12.43 -17.22
CA GLU A 226 8.46 12.57 -17.65
C GLU A 226 7.73 13.53 -16.70
N ASN A 227 6.99 14.51 -17.24
CA ASN A 227 6.17 15.45 -16.45
C ASN A 227 6.91 16.11 -15.27
N GLY A 228 8.18 16.48 -15.45
CA GLY A 228 9.00 17.13 -14.42
C GLY A 228 9.56 16.20 -13.35
N ARG A 229 9.45 14.87 -13.52
CA ARG A 229 9.94 13.87 -12.56
C ARG A 229 10.77 12.80 -13.26
N PHE A 230 11.64 12.14 -12.50
CA PHE A 230 12.33 10.94 -12.95
C PHE A 230 11.51 9.70 -12.60
N VAL A 231 11.12 8.93 -13.61
CA VAL A 231 10.26 7.76 -13.52
C VAL A 231 11.05 6.49 -13.82
N TYR A 232 10.78 5.43 -13.07
CA TYR A 232 11.36 4.11 -13.23
C TYR A 232 10.22 3.10 -13.31
N ARG A 233 10.23 2.21 -14.30
CA ARG A 233 9.14 1.25 -14.52
C ARG A 233 9.68 -0.14 -14.78
N ILE A 234 9.38 -1.06 -13.88
CA ILE A 234 9.55 -2.49 -14.09
C ILE A 234 8.20 -3.01 -14.58
N ARG A 235 8.11 -3.41 -15.85
CA ARG A 235 6.84 -3.84 -16.47
C ARG A 235 6.87 -5.33 -16.73
N GLU A 236 5.71 -5.98 -16.53
CA GLU A 236 5.48 -7.38 -16.92
C GLU A 236 6.61 -8.31 -16.43
N SER A 237 7.09 -8.09 -15.21
CA SER A 237 8.18 -8.84 -14.61
C SER A 237 7.66 -10.21 -14.14
N PRO A 238 8.13 -11.35 -14.69
CA PRO A 238 7.63 -12.68 -14.35
C PRO A 238 8.11 -13.19 -12.98
#